data_AF-A0A497K5D5-F1
#
_entry.id   AF-A0A497K5D5-F1
#
_cell.length_a   1.000
_cell.length_b   1.000
_cell.length_c   1.000
_cell.angle_alpha   90.00
_cell.angle_beta   90.00
_cell.angle_gamma   90.00
#
_symmetry.space_group_name_H-M   'P 1'
#
loop_
_entity.id
_entity.type
_entity.pdbx_description
1 polymer ?
#
loop_
_entity_poly.entity_id
_entity_poly.type
_entity_poly.pdbx_seq_one_letter_code
_entity_poly.pdbx_strand_id
1 'polypeptide(L)'
;MLELIVSLLIISGFTVALGITLYTLRGRKVTVKEESGKGEVEVSPVVTAFQTPLTPSVLSDDVDKARKELRILDVERNIYSYAIRHLYEAYAQGKLTEEERDRLASEYKERMVRINEAISRNQSIIALYELERMKESLFKLFNERFDEIERKIRDIRKRLGIEVPEETVLPPVEPPKLEVEQEPRQEKKPAKKASRKPRTAEPPPKPEKSEADERIEKIREEVEKVLQRLEQIEV
;
A
#
# COMPACT_ATOMS: atom_id res chain seq x y z
N MET A 1 -17.68 32.89 19.81
CA MET A 1 -18.01 31.76 20.71
C MET A 1 -18.37 30.49 19.96
N LEU A 2 -19.26 30.51 18.95
CA LEU A 2 -19.58 29.31 18.15
C LEU A 2 -18.36 28.68 17.45
N GLU A 3 -17.50 29.46 16.80
CA GLU A 3 -16.30 28.98 16.09
C GLU A 3 -15.30 28.23 17.01
N LEU A 4 -15.17 28.68 18.26
CA LEU A 4 -14.32 28.04 19.27
C LEU A 4 -14.91 26.71 19.75
N ILE A 5 -16.23 26.61 19.80
CA ILE A 5 -16.93 25.38 20.21
C ILE A 5 -16.83 24.33 19.08
N VAL A 6 -16.97 24.74 17.83
CA VAL A 6 -16.84 23.85 16.66
C VAL A 6 -15.41 23.30 16.54
N SER A 7 -14.39 24.15 16.70
CA SER A 7 -12.99 23.71 16.68
C SER A 7 -12.65 22.75 17.84
N LEU A 8 -13.15 23.01 19.05
CA LEU A 8 -13.00 22.08 20.18
C LEU A 8 -13.68 20.72 19.96
N LEU A 9 -14.84 20.67 19.29
CA LEU A 9 -15.53 19.42 18.93
C LEU A 9 -14.77 18.62 17.87
N ILE A 10 -14.13 19.29 16.90
CA ILE A 10 -13.33 18.62 15.87
C ILE A 10 -12.05 18.04 16.48
N ILE A 11 -11.38 18.78 17.36
CA ILE A 11 -10.14 18.34 18.03
C ILE A 11 -10.43 17.18 19.00
N SER A 12 -11.55 17.23 19.73
CA SER A 12 -11.94 16.12 20.63
C SER A 12 -12.31 14.85 19.85
N GLY A 13 -12.97 14.97 18.70
CA GLY A 13 -13.23 13.83 17.82
C GLY A 13 -11.96 13.18 17.27
N PHE A 14 -10.98 13.99 16.87
CA PHE A 14 -9.72 13.50 16.30
C PHE A 14 -8.85 12.76 17.34
N THR A 15 -8.82 13.25 18.58
CA THR A 15 -8.07 12.63 19.68
C THR A 15 -8.65 11.30 20.12
N VAL A 16 -9.99 11.16 20.15
CA VAL A 16 -10.66 9.88 20.45
C VAL A 16 -10.41 8.85 19.35
N ALA A 17 -10.48 9.24 18.08
CA ALA A 17 -10.22 8.34 16.94
C ALA A 17 -8.76 7.84 16.92
N LEU A 18 -7.79 8.72 17.20
CA LEU A 18 -6.37 8.36 17.36
C LEU A 18 -6.14 7.42 18.54
N GLY A 19 -6.80 7.67 19.68
CA GLY A 19 -6.72 6.83 20.86
C GLY A 19 -7.23 5.40 20.61
N ILE A 20 -8.38 5.26 19.94
CA ILE A 20 -8.95 3.95 19.59
C ILE A 20 -8.04 3.19 18.61
N THR A 21 -7.50 3.88 17.61
CA THR A 21 -6.58 3.29 16.62
C THR A 21 -5.27 2.81 17.27
N LEU A 22 -4.70 3.59 18.19
CA LEU A 22 -3.52 3.18 18.93
C LEU A 22 -3.82 2.04 19.92
N TYR A 23 -5.01 2.03 20.52
CA TYR A 23 -5.43 0.97 21.44
C TYR A 23 -5.64 -0.38 20.74
N THR A 24 -6.22 -0.40 19.53
CA THR A 24 -6.36 -1.62 18.73
C THR A 24 -5.01 -2.14 18.22
N LEU A 25 -4.05 -1.26 17.94
CA LEU A 25 -2.67 -1.67 17.62
C LEU A 25 -1.93 -2.25 18.83
N ARG A 26 -2.17 -1.72 20.04
CA ARG A 26 -1.47 -2.15 21.27
C ARG A 26 -1.97 -3.48 21.84
N GLY A 27 -3.19 -3.91 21.51
CA GLY A 27 -3.81 -5.15 22.01
C GLY A 27 -3.40 -6.44 21.28
N ARG A 28 -2.70 -6.35 20.15
CA ARG A 28 -2.33 -7.51 19.34
C ARG A 28 -1.00 -8.10 19.82
N LYS A 29 -1.05 -8.99 20.83
CA LYS A 29 0.08 -9.84 21.21
C LYS A 29 0.45 -10.76 20.03
N VAL A 30 1.49 -10.37 19.30
CA VAL A 30 2.12 -11.20 18.28
C VAL A 30 3.02 -12.21 19.00
N THR A 31 2.65 -13.49 18.96
CA THR A 31 3.56 -14.60 19.28
C THR A 31 4.63 -14.67 18.19
N VAL A 32 5.82 -14.16 18.49
CA VAL A 32 7.00 -14.25 17.63
C VAL A 32 7.58 -15.67 17.76
N LYS A 33 7.46 -16.45 16.68
CA LYS A 33 8.25 -17.65 16.45
C LYS A 33 9.51 -17.20 15.72
N GLU A 34 10.67 -17.39 16.34
CA GLU A 34 11.97 -17.12 15.69
C GLU A 34 12.12 -18.04 14.47
N GLU A 35 12.16 -17.44 13.29
CA GLU A 35 12.82 -18.03 12.13
C GLU A 35 13.91 -17.07 11.68
N SER A 36 15.14 -17.49 11.95
CA SER A 36 16.37 -16.95 11.39
C SER A 36 16.37 -17.17 9.87
N GLY A 37 16.29 -16.09 9.11
CA GLY A 37 16.41 -16.07 7.66
C GLY A 37 16.93 -14.71 7.21
N LYS A 38 18.12 -14.71 6.59
CA LYS A 38 18.79 -13.55 6.00
C LYS A 38 17.80 -12.66 5.24
N GLY A 39 17.53 -11.47 5.79
CA GLY A 39 16.82 -10.42 5.09
C GLY A 39 17.77 -9.68 4.17
N GLU A 40 17.60 -9.89 2.86
CA GLU A 40 17.94 -8.90 1.85
C GLU A 40 17.26 -7.58 2.23
N VAL A 41 18.03 -6.50 2.31
CA VAL A 41 17.49 -5.17 2.56
C VAL A 41 16.79 -4.72 1.29
N GLU A 42 15.50 -5.05 1.17
CA GLU A 42 14.60 -4.33 0.26
C GLU A 42 14.49 -2.89 0.78
N VAL A 43 15.30 -2.02 0.20
CA VAL A 43 15.10 -0.58 0.24
C VAL A 43 13.72 -0.28 -0.35
N SER A 44 12.77 -0.04 0.55
CA SER A 44 11.41 0.39 0.23
C SER A 44 11.44 1.57 -0.77
N PRO A 45 10.71 1.50 -1.90
CA PRO A 45 10.87 2.43 -3.01
C PRO A 45 10.08 3.71 -2.73
N VAL A 46 10.58 4.56 -1.83
CA VAL A 46 9.98 5.89 -1.59
C VAL A 46 10.14 6.79 -2.83
N VAL A 47 11.09 6.51 -3.72
CA VAL A 47 11.36 7.32 -4.92
C VAL A 47 10.54 6.89 -6.15
N THR A 48 10.02 5.65 -6.19
CA THR A 48 9.29 5.14 -7.37
C THR A 48 7.80 5.53 -7.37
N ALA A 49 7.28 6.10 -6.28
CA ALA A 49 5.86 6.42 -6.13
C ALA A 49 5.34 7.44 -7.17
N PHE A 50 6.20 8.31 -7.70
CA PHE A 50 5.81 9.34 -8.67
C PHE A 50 5.73 8.87 -10.13
N GLN A 51 6.07 7.61 -10.44
CA GLN A 51 6.12 7.11 -11.81
C GLN A 51 4.99 6.13 -12.16
N THR A 52 4.02 5.92 -11.26
CA THR A 52 2.86 5.08 -11.62
C THR A 52 2.01 5.78 -12.69
N PRO A 53 1.66 5.10 -13.80
CA PRO A 53 0.82 5.71 -14.82
C PRO A 53 -0.52 6.13 -14.20
N LEU A 54 -0.96 7.36 -14.51
CA LEU A 54 -2.19 7.99 -14.00
C LEU A 54 -3.47 7.40 -14.59
N THR A 55 -3.38 6.30 -15.34
CA THR A 55 -4.54 5.69 -15.97
C THR A 55 -5.50 5.18 -14.89
N PRO A 56 -6.76 5.67 -14.85
CA PRO A 56 -7.74 5.16 -13.91
C PRO A 56 -7.98 3.67 -14.18
N SER A 57 -8.05 2.87 -13.12
CA SER A 57 -8.33 1.44 -13.19
C SER A 57 -9.83 1.17 -13.40
N VAL A 58 -10.67 2.13 -13.00
CA VAL A 58 -12.13 2.08 -13.12
C VAL A 58 -12.63 3.21 -14.03
N LEU A 59 -13.47 2.91 -15.01
CA LEU A 59 -14.07 3.93 -15.87
C LEU A 59 -15.30 4.58 -15.21
N SER A 60 -15.62 5.81 -15.61
CA SER A 60 -16.81 6.52 -15.11
C SER A 60 -18.11 5.74 -15.35
N ASP A 61 -18.21 5.02 -16.47
CA ASP A 61 -19.37 4.20 -16.81
C ASP A 61 -19.56 3.04 -15.80
N ASP A 62 -18.47 2.45 -15.31
CA ASP A 62 -18.50 1.39 -14.30
C ASP A 62 -18.99 1.92 -12.95
N VAL A 63 -18.62 3.15 -12.60
CA VAL A 63 -19.10 3.85 -11.39
C VAL A 63 -20.60 4.14 -11.50
N ASP A 64 -21.06 4.63 -12.64
CA ASP A 64 -22.49 4.90 -12.86
C ASP A 64 -23.32 3.62 -12.81
N LYS A 65 -22.79 2.53 -13.37
CA LYS A 65 -23.39 1.21 -13.26
C LYS A 65 -23.42 0.74 -11.80
N ALA A 66 -22.32 0.86 -11.07
CA ALA A 66 -22.24 0.48 -9.66
C ALA A 66 -23.21 1.28 -8.78
N ARG A 67 -23.38 2.59 -9.04
CA ARG A 67 -24.36 3.44 -8.34
C ARG A 67 -25.80 3.01 -8.60
N LYS A 68 -26.14 2.68 -9.85
CA LYS A 68 -27.47 2.16 -10.21
C LYS A 68 -27.75 0.82 -9.53
N GLU A 69 -26.78 -0.08 -9.56
CA GLU A 69 -26.88 -1.40 -8.95
C GLU A 69 -27.06 -1.31 -7.43
N LEU A 70 -26.28 -0.45 -6.76
CA LEU A 70 -26.42 -0.21 -5.31
C LEU A 70 -27.85 0.19 -4.92
N ARG A 71 -28.46 1.10 -5.70
CA ARG A 71 -29.82 1.55 -5.42
C ARG A 71 -30.83 0.41 -5.48
N ILE A 72 -30.65 -0.54 -6.40
CA ILE A 72 -31.50 -1.72 -6.53
C ILE A 72 -31.23 -2.69 -5.37
N LEU A 73 -29.96 -3.01 -5.11
CA LEU A 73 -29.54 -3.92 -4.05
C LEU A 73 -29.99 -3.44 -2.65
N ASP A 74 -30.01 -2.13 -2.39
CA ASP A 74 -30.54 -1.58 -1.14
C ASP A 74 -32.03 -1.89 -0.95
N VAL A 75 -32.83 -1.80 -2.03
CA VAL A 75 -34.25 -2.15 -2.01
C VAL A 75 -34.41 -3.65 -1.79
N GLU A 76 -33.65 -4.48 -2.51
CA GLU A 76 -33.67 -5.93 -2.32
C GLU A 76 -33.30 -6.33 -0.88
N ARG A 77 -32.22 -5.74 -0.33
CA ARG A 77 -31.82 -5.95 1.08
C ARG A 77 -32.98 -5.66 2.02
N ASN A 78 -33.73 -4.59 1.78
CA ASN A 78 -34.87 -4.23 2.62
C ASN A 78 -36.03 -5.25 2.46
N ILE A 79 -36.30 -5.72 1.25
CA ILE A 79 -37.32 -6.75 0.97
C ILE A 79 -36.98 -8.04 1.73
N TYR A 80 -35.75 -8.54 1.60
CA TYR A 80 -35.34 -9.76 2.29
C TYR A 80 -35.32 -9.59 3.82
N SER A 81 -34.95 -8.40 4.31
CA SER A 81 -34.97 -8.10 5.75
C SER A 81 -36.39 -8.12 6.29
N TYR A 82 -37.33 -7.56 5.53
CA TYR A 82 -38.75 -7.60 5.84
C TYR A 82 -39.29 -9.03 5.82
N ALA A 83 -38.99 -9.80 4.77
CA ALA A 83 -39.44 -11.19 4.64
C ALA A 83 -38.96 -12.05 5.82
N ILE A 84 -37.68 -11.95 6.20
CA ILE A 84 -37.13 -12.67 7.34
C ILE A 84 -37.88 -12.28 8.62
N ARG A 85 -38.05 -10.99 8.90
CA ARG A 85 -38.80 -10.52 10.07
C ARG A 85 -40.23 -11.08 10.08
N HIS A 86 -40.91 -11.03 8.94
CA HIS A 86 -42.28 -11.49 8.81
C HIS A 86 -42.43 -13.00 9.08
N LEU A 87 -41.43 -13.81 8.72
CA LEU A 87 -41.41 -15.24 9.09
C LEU A 87 -41.35 -15.44 10.61
N TYR A 88 -40.56 -14.65 11.34
CA TYR A 88 -40.49 -14.74 12.80
C TYR A 88 -41.79 -14.24 13.46
N GLU A 89 -42.44 -13.22 12.90
CA GLU A 89 -43.75 -12.76 13.35
C GLU A 89 -44.83 -13.83 13.14
N ALA A 90 -44.82 -14.50 11.99
CA ALA A 90 -45.78 -15.55 11.68
C ALA A 90 -45.59 -16.79 12.57
N TYR A 91 -44.34 -17.14 12.91
CA TYR A 91 -44.03 -18.15 13.93
C TYR A 91 -44.58 -17.76 15.31
N ALA A 92 -44.37 -16.50 15.75
CA ALA A 92 -44.89 -16.02 17.03
C ALA A 92 -46.43 -16.03 17.10
N GLN A 93 -47.09 -15.92 15.95
CA GLN A 93 -48.56 -16.05 15.80
C GLN A 93 -49.03 -17.51 15.69
N GLY A 94 -48.12 -18.48 15.71
CA GLY A 94 -48.42 -19.92 15.58
C GLY A 94 -48.82 -20.34 14.16
N LYS A 95 -48.57 -19.52 13.14
CA LYS A 95 -48.89 -19.82 11.74
C LYS A 95 -47.86 -20.73 11.06
N LEU A 96 -46.65 -20.81 11.62
CA LEU A 96 -45.58 -21.70 11.18
C LEU A 96 -45.01 -22.44 12.38
N THR A 97 -44.52 -23.65 12.17
CA THR A 97 -43.61 -24.29 13.13
C THR A 97 -42.22 -23.65 13.09
N GLU A 98 -41.38 -23.97 14.08
CA GLU A 98 -40.01 -23.51 14.14
C GLU A 98 -39.19 -24.01 12.95
N GLU A 99 -39.35 -25.29 12.59
CA GLU A 99 -38.64 -25.92 11.48
C GLU A 99 -39.05 -25.33 10.13
N GLU A 100 -40.34 -25.06 9.94
CA GLU A 100 -40.87 -24.42 8.72
C GLU A 100 -40.32 -23.00 8.58
N ARG A 101 -40.34 -22.21 9.67
CA ARG A 101 -39.74 -20.88 9.73
C ARG A 101 -38.26 -20.93 9.37
N ASP A 102 -37.49 -21.82 9.99
CA ASP A 102 -36.04 -21.89 9.79
C ASP A 102 -35.68 -22.33 8.38
N ARG A 103 -36.40 -23.29 7.83
CA ARG A 103 -36.25 -23.69 6.43
C ARG A 103 -36.50 -22.51 5.49
N LEU A 104 -37.60 -21.78 5.65
CA LEU A 104 -37.89 -20.60 4.82
C LEU A 104 -36.89 -19.46 5.03
N ALA A 105 -36.52 -19.19 6.28
CA ALA A 105 -35.59 -18.12 6.63
C ALA A 105 -34.18 -18.39 6.09
N SER A 106 -33.77 -19.65 5.98
CA SER A 106 -32.45 -20.02 5.46
C SER A 106 -32.21 -19.51 4.04
N GLU A 107 -33.19 -19.67 3.14
CA GLU A 107 -33.07 -19.20 1.74
C GLU A 107 -32.93 -17.68 1.69
N TYR A 108 -33.76 -16.96 2.45
CA TYR A 108 -33.70 -15.49 2.49
C TYR A 108 -32.40 -14.98 3.12
N LYS A 109 -31.88 -15.66 4.15
CA LYS A 109 -30.57 -15.34 4.75
C LYS A 109 -29.43 -15.55 3.76
N GLU A 110 -29.46 -16.62 2.97
CA GLU A 110 -28.45 -16.86 1.94
C GLU A 110 -28.49 -15.78 0.84
N ARG A 111 -29.68 -15.38 0.40
CA ARG A 111 -29.84 -14.26 -0.54
C ARG A 111 -29.37 -12.94 0.06
N MET A 112 -29.64 -12.69 1.34
CA MET A 112 -29.17 -11.51 2.06
C MET A 112 -27.64 -11.40 2.06
N VAL A 113 -26.94 -12.52 2.30
CA VAL A 113 -25.46 -12.56 2.26
C VAL A 113 -24.96 -12.14 0.87
N ARG A 114 -25.52 -12.74 -0.19
CA ARG A 114 -25.14 -12.41 -1.58
C ARG A 114 -25.37 -10.94 -1.92
N ILE A 115 -26.48 -10.36 -1.47
CA ILE A 115 -26.79 -8.94 -1.67
C ILE A 115 -25.78 -8.06 -0.93
N ASN A 116 -25.47 -8.36 0.33
CA ASN A 116 -24.50 -7.59 1.11
C ASN A 116 -23.10 -7.63 0.48
N GLU A 117 -22.68 -8.79 -0.04
CA GLU A 117 -21.43 -8.91 -0.79
C GLU A 117 -21.45 -8.06 -2.07
N ALA A 118 -22.55 -8.09 -2.83
CA ALA A 118 -22.69 -7.28 -4.03
C ALA A 118 -22.67 -5.77 -3.72
N ILE A 119 -23.30 -5.35 -2.61
CA ILE A 119 -23.24 -3.96 -2.12
C ILE A 119 -21.80 -3.59 -1.81
N SER A 120 -21.09 -4.41 -1.04
CA SER A 120 -19.69 -4.16 -0.67
C SER A 120 -18.77 -4.05 -1.90
N ARG A 121 -18.95 -4.91 -2.90
CA ARG A 121 -18.22 -4.84 -4.17
C ARG A 121 -18.48 -3.54 -4.91
N ASN A 122 -19.74 -3.15 -5.10
CA ASN A 122 -20.09 -1.91 -5.80
C ASN A 122 -19.60 -0.66 -5.05
N GLN A 123 -19.67 -0.66 -3.72
CA GLN A 123 -19.08 0.41 -2.90
C GLN A 123 -17.57 0.50 -3.09
N SER A 124 -16.88 -0.63 -3.16
CA SER A 124 -15.43 -0.67 -3.41
C SER A 124 -15.06 -0.11 -4.78
N ILE A 125 -15.85 -0.38 -5.82
CA ILE A 125 -15.66 0.19 -7.17
C ILE A 125 -15.73 1.72 -7.12
N ILE A 126 -16.76 2.25 -6.47
CA ILE A 126 -16.95 3.70 -6.33
C ILE A 126 -15.81 4.32 -5.54
N ALA A 127 -15.45 3.73 -4.40
CA ALA A 127 -14.38 4.21 -3.53
C ALA A 127 -13.03 4.20 -4.27
N LEU A 128 -12.72 3.14 -5.02
CA LEU A 128 -11.49 3.05 -5.81
C LEU A 128 -11.40 4.19 -6.82
N TYR A 129 -12.48 4.42 -7.59
CA TYR A 129 -12.51 5.53 -8.55
C TYR A 129 -12.31 6.89 -7.89
N GLU A 130 -12.96 7.14 -6.76
CA GLU A 130 -12.80 8.39 -6.02
C GLU A 130 -11.37 8.59 -5.51
N LEU A 131 -10.73 7.51 -5.02
CA LEU A 131 -9.33 7.53 -4.59
C LEU A 131 -8.37 7.79 -5.75
N GLU A 132 -8.59 7.16 -6.91
CA GLU A 132 -7.77 7.39 -8.09
C GLU A 132 -7.89 8.82 -8.61
N ARG A 133 -9.10 9.39 -8.60
CA ARG A 133 -9.33 10.79 -8.96
C ARG A 133 -8.65 11.76 -7.99
N MET A 134 -8.68 11.47 -6.69
CA MET A 134 -7.97 12.27 -5.70
C MET A 134 -6.45 12.17 -5.90
N LYS A 135 -5.92 10.98 -6.18
CA LYS A 135 -4.50 10.76 -6.53
C LYS A 135 -4.09 11.62 -7.73
N GLU A 136 -4.87 11.59 -8.81
CA GLU A 136 -4.61 12.40 -10.01
C GLU A 136 -4.61 13.89 -9.70
N SER A 137 -5.60 14.37 -8.94
CA SER A 137 -5.68 15.78 -8.53
C SER A 137 -4.47 16.22 -7.70
N LEU A 138 -3.99 15.38 -6.78
CA LEU A 138 -2.79 15.66 -5.99
C LEU A 138 -1.54 15.68 -6.86
N PHE A 139 -1.39 14.73 -7.77
CA PHE A 139 -0.25 14.69 -8.70
C PHE A 139 -0.17 15.96 -9.55
N LYS A 140 -1.31 16.43 -10.06
CA LYS A 140 -1.40 17.70 -10.80
C LYS A 140 -0.95 18.88 -9.93
N LEU A 141 -1.46 18.99 -8.71
CA LEU A 141 -1.08 20.07 -7.79
C LEU A 141 0.42 20.05 -7.46
N PHE A 142 0.98 18.87 -7.20
CA PHE A 142 2.41 18.74 -6.92
C PHE A 142 3.25 19.16 -8.12
N ASN A 143 2.91 18.71 -9.34
CA ASN A 143 3.66 19.10 -10.54
C ASN A 143 3.61 20.60 -10.80
N GLU A 144 2.45 21.24 -10.65
CA GLU A 144 2.34 22.70 -10.76
C GLU A 144 3.26 23.42 -9.76
N ARG A 145 3.36 22.90 -8.53
CA ARG A 145 4.26 23.45 -7.50
C ARG A 145 5.73 23.16 -7.78
N PHE A 146 6.06 21.96 -8.23
CA PHE A 146 7.42 21.61 -8.64
C PHE A 146 7.86 22.51 -9.79
N ASP A 147 7.03 22.71 -10.80
CA ASP A 147 7.30 23.62 -11.93
C ASP A 147 7.52 25.07 -11.47
N GLU A 148 6.73 25.55 -10.51
CA GLU A 148 6.90 26.88 -9.91
C GLU A 148 8.25 27.01 -9.18
N ILE A 149 8.61 26.00 -8.38
CA ILE A 149 9.88 25.94 -7.65
C ILE A 149 11.05 25.87 -8.63
N GLU A 150 10.98 24.98 -9.62
CA GLU A 150 11.93 24.82 -10.72
C GLU A 150 12.17 26.15 -11.45
N ARG A 151 11.12 26.91 -11.78
CA ARG A 151 11.22 28.25 -12.38
C ARG A 151 11.98 29.21 -11.46
N LYS A 152 11.61 29.28 -10.18
CA LYS A 152 12.29 30.16 -9.20
C LYS A 152 13.76 29.79 -9.03
N ILE A 153 14.10 28.50 -9.00
CA ILE A 153 15.47 28.01 -8.92
C ILE A 153 16.25 28.45 -10.18
N ARG A 154 15.70 28.25 -11.37
CA ARG A 154 16.34 28.70 -12.63
C ARG A 154 16.58 30.20 -12.64
N ASP A 155 15.61 30.99 -12.20
CA ASP A 155 15.74 32.45 -12.15
C ASP A 155 16.83 32.89 -11.17
N ILE A 156 16.91 32.26 -9.99
CA ILE A 156 17.96 32.53 -9.01
C ILE A 156 19.34 32.12 -9.56
N ARG A 157 19.47 30.93 -10.17
CA ARG A 157 20.72 30.46 -10.79
C ARG A 157 21.21 31.42 -11.87
N LYS A 158 20.33 31.88 -12.75
CA LYS A 158 20.63 32.90 -13.77
C LYS A 158 21.13 34.20 -13.14
N ARG A 159 20.48 34.67 -12.06
CA ARG A 159 20.90 35.88 -11.33
C ARG A 159 22.27 35.73 -10.67
N LEU A 160 22.62 34.53 -10.24
CA LEU A 160 23.89 34.22 -9.60
C LEU A 160 25.01 33.86 -10.59
N GLY A 161 24.72 33.80 -11.90
CA GLY A 161 25.68 33.34 -12.91
C GLY A 161 26.12 31.88 -12.73
N ILE A 162 25.30 31.08 -12.02
CA ILE A 162 25.57 29.65 -11.80
C ILE A 162 25.02 28.92 -13.03
N GLU A 163 25.89 28.74 -14.02
CA GLU A 163 25.64 27.78 -15.10
C GLU A 163 25.75 26.38 -14.51
N VAL A 164 24.61 25.70 -14.40
CA VAL A 164 24.60 24.26 -14.16
C VAL A 164 25.00 23.63 -15.49
N PRO A 165 26.11 22.87 -15.57
CA PRO A 165 26.42 22.10 -16.75
C PRO A 165 25.22 21.22 -17.07
N GLU A 166 24.67 21.40 -18.27
CA GLU A 166 23.67 20.51 -18.82
C GLU A 166 24.25 19.11 -18.73
N GLU A 167 23.65 18.26 -17.89
CA GLU A 167 24.06 16.87 -17.73
C GLU A 167 24.09 16.27 -19.13
N THR A 168 25.31 15.98 -19.58
CA THR A 168 25.64 15.43 -20.89
C THR A 168 24.63 14.34 -21.20
N VAL A 169 23.69 14.66 -22.09
CA VAL A 169 22.92 13.66 -22.80
C VAL A 169 23.97 12.78 -23.45
N LEU A 170 24.20 11.60 -22.87
CA LEU A 170 25.01 10.56 -23.47
C LEU A 170 24.53 10.42 -24.92
N PRO A 171 25.43 10.47 -25.91
CA PRO A 171 25.03 10.31 -27.30
C PRO A 171 24.26 8.99 -27.42
N PRO A 172 23.15 8.95 -28.20
CA PRO A 172 22.44 7.72 -28.46
C PRO A 172 23.44 6.65 -28.93
N VAL A 173 23.53 5.55 -28.19
CA VAL A 173 24.21 4.35 -28.69
C VAL A 173 23.41 3.91 -29.90
N GLU A 174 23.91 4.23 -31.08
CA GLU A 174 23.41 3.68 -32.33
C GLU A 174 23.48 2.14 -32.24
N PRO A 175 22.37 1.42 -32.50
CA PRO A 175 22.41 -0.03 -32.49
C PRO A 175 23.31 -0.50 -33.65
N PRO A 176 24.32 -1.35 -33.41
CA PRO A 176 25.11 -1.89 -34.50
C PRO A 176 24.21 -2.74 -35.40
N LYS A 177 24.09 -2.29 -36.65
CA LYS A 177 23.52 -3.04 -37.77
C LYS A 177 24.66 -3.82 -38.42
N LEU A 178 24.30 -4.96 -39.04
CA LEU A 178 25.13 -5.93 -39.78
C LEU A 178 25.58 -7.10 -38.88
N GLU A 179 25.39 -8.38 -39.21
CA GLU A 179 25.02 -9.05 -40.46
C GLU A 179 24.45 -10.43 -40.11
N VAL A 180 23.44 -10.87 -40.87
CA VAL A 180 22.93 -12.24 -40.83
C VAL A 180 23.85 -13.09 -41.70
N GLU A 181 24.62 -13.99 -41.09
CA GLU A 181 25.29 -15.09 -41.80
C GLU A 181 24.79 -16.42 -41.24
N GLN A 182 24.37 -17.29 -42.17
CA GLN A 182 23.66 -18.53 -41.94
C GLN A 182 24.64 -19.66 -41.55
N GLU A 183 24.26 -20.41 -40.50
CA GLU A 183 24.41 -21.87 -40.21
C GLU A 183 25.52 -22.73 -40.89
N PRO A 184 26.03 -23.85 -40.27
CA PRO A 184 25.20 -24.83 -39.53
C PRO A 184 25.84 -25.69 -38.40
N ARG A 185 24.94 -26.39 -37.66
CA ARG A 185 25.05 -27.79 -37.15
C ARG A 185 25.85 -28.08 -35.86
N GLN A 186 25.16 -28.55 -34.81
CA GLN A 186 25.04 -29.99 -34.44
C GLN A 186 24.36 -30.23 -33.07
N GLU A 187 23.45 -31.21 -33.07
CA GLU A 187 22.76 -31.83 -31.93
C GLU A 187 23.69 -32.50 -30.89
N LYS A 188 23.25 -32.57 -29.62
CA LYS A 188 22.92 -33.85 -28.92
C LYS A 188 22.54 -33.63 -27.43
N LYS A 189 21.38 -34.20 -27.04
CA LYS A 189 20.98 -34.61 -25.68
C LYS A 189 21.50 -36.06 -25.40
N PRO A 190 21.09 -36.79 -24.34
CA PRO A 190 21.10 -36.57 -22.86
C PRO A 190 21.61 -37.83 -22.08
N ALA A 191 21.76 -37.76 -20.74
CA ALA A 191 21.65 -38.86 -19.71
C ALA A 191 22.48 -38.51 -18.45
N LYS A 192 22.36 -39.04 -17.22
CA LYS A 192 21.36 -39.74 -16.36
C LYS A 192 22.01 -39.88 -14.96
N LYS A 193 21.21 -39.74 -13.89
CA LYS A 193 21.15 -40.53 -12.62
C LYS A 193 22.25 -40.47 -11.51
N ALA A 194 21.70 -40.47 -10.27
CA ALA A 194 22.16 -41.07 -9.00
C ALA A 194 23.26 -40.32 -8.19
N SER A 195 23.30 -40.28 -6.85
CA SER A 195 22.47 -40.66 -5.69
C SER A 195 23.24 -40.27 -4.40
N ARG A 196 22.56 -40.16 -3.24
CA ARG A 196 23.03 -40.27 -1.82
C ARG A 196 23.50 -39.04 -0.99
N LYS A 197 22.57 -38.59 -0.12
CA LYS A 197 22.56 -38.41 1.38
C LYS A 197 23.79 -37.89 2.19
N PRO A 198 23.56 -37.34 3.42
CA PRO A 198 24.22 -36.15 3.99
C PRO A 198 25.10 -36.41 5.24
N ARG A 199 25.97 -35.45 5.59
CA ARG A 199 26.66 -35.34 6.90
C ARG A 199 26.90 -33.85 7.21
N THR A 200 26.28 -33.31 8.26
CA THR A 200 26.77 -33.16 9.65
C THR A 200 27.52 -31.85 9.84
N ALA A 201 26.98 -31.03 10.75
CA ALA A 201 27.43 -29.70 11.14
C ALA A 201 28.64 -29.73 12.07
N GLU A 202 29.53 -28.76 11.92
CA GLU A 202 30.41 -28.22 12.96
C GLU A 202 30.27 -26.67 12.98
N PRO A 203 30.33 -26.03 14.16
CA PRO A 203 30.16 -24.58 14.32
C PRO A 203 31.44 -23.79 13.96
N PRO A 204 31.32 -22.56 13.41
CA PRO A 204 32.47 -21.75 12.99
C PRO A 204 33.16 -21.05 14.16
N PRO A 205 34.48 -20.75 14.07
CA PRO A 205 35.22 -19.98 15.06
C PRO A 205 35.13 -18.45 14.81
N LYS A 206 34.99 -17.71 15.92
CA LYS A 206 35.46 -16.33 16.25
C LYS A 206 34.97 -15.12 15.42
N PRO A 207 34.67 -13.97 16.06
CA PRO A 207 34.76 -12.68 15.38
C PRO A 207 36.06 -11.96 15.76
N GLU A 208 36.98 -11.86 14.79
CA GLU A 208 37.96 -10.77 14.74
C GLU A 208 37.23 -9.50 14.29
N LYS A 209 37.52 -8.37 14.95
CA LYS A 209 36.88 -7.08 14.66
C LYS A 209 37.09 -6.70 13.20
N SER A 210 36.00 -6.39 12.49
CA SER A 210 36.03 -6.03 11.08
C SER A 210 36.41 -4.56 10.93
N GLU A 211 37.05 -4.17 9.82
CA GLU A 211 37.28 -2.76 9.45
C GLU A 211 35.98 -1.91 9.49
N ALA A 212 34.81 -2.56 9.34
CA ALA A 212 33.53 -1.91 9.51
C ALA A 212 33.27 -1.45 10.95
N ASP A 213 33.72 -2.22 11.95
CA ASP A 213 33.55 -1.89 13.37
C ASP A 213 34.44 -0.70 13.76
N GLU A 214 35.66 -0.63 13.21
CA GLU A 214 36.59 0.50 13.43
C GLU A 214 36.04 1.80 12.80
N ARG A 215 35.37 1.71 11.64
CA ARG A 215 34.68 2.85 11.03
C ARG A 215 33.49 3.31 11.86
N ILE A 216 32.73 2.38 12.45
CA ILE A 216 31.61 2.72 13.33
C ILE A 216 32.12 3.41 14.60
N GLU A 217 33.22 2.95 15.16
CA GLU A 217 33.84 3.55 16.36
C GLU A 217 34.34 4.98 16.06
N LYS A 218 34.98 5.19 14.91
CA LYS A 218 35.43 6.53 14.47
C LYS A 218 34.26 7.50 14.23
N ILE A 219 33.18 7.03 13.61
CA ILE A 219 31.96 7.84 13.42
C ILE A 219 31.34 8.22 14.78
N ARG A 220 31.35 7.29 15.75
CA ARG A 220 30.84 7.53 17.09
C ARG A 220 31.63 8.62 17.82
N GLU A 221 32.96 8.61 17.72
CA GLU A 221 33.82 9.64 18.28
C GLU A 221 33.60 11.02 17.63
N GLU A 222 33.43 11.06 16.31
CA GLU A 222 33.14 12.32 15.60
C GLU A 222 31.80 12.91 16.01
N VAL A 223 30.76 12.08 16.17
CA VAL A 223 29.45 12.52 16.66
C VAL A 223 29.53 13.06 18.09
N GLU A 224 30.23 12.37 18.99
CA GLU A 224 30.39 12.81 20.38
C GLU A 224 31.14 14.14 20.48
N LYS A 225 32.14 14.35 19.62
CA LYS A 225 32.87 15.61 19.51
C LYS A 225 32.03 16.76 18.96
N VAL A 226 31.11 16.49 18.02
CA VAL A 226 30.16 17.49 17.50
C VAL A 226 29.13 17.86 18.57
N LEU A 227 28.64 16.89 19.35
CA LEU A 227 27.73 17.14 20.47
C LEU A 227 28.37 18.02 21.55
N GLN A 228 29.61 17.73 21.94
CA GLN A 228 30.36 18.56 22.89
C GLN A 228 30.59 19.99 22.38
N ARG A 229 30.79 20.18 21.07
CA ARG A 229 30.91 21.52 20.47
C ARG A 229 29.59 22.28 20.45
N LEU A 230 28.46 21.60 20.25
CA LEU A 230 27.14 22.22 20.30
C LEU A 230 26.76 22.63 21.72
N GLU A 231 27.16 21.85 22.73
CA GLU A 231 26.96 22.19 24.15
C GLU A 231 27.74 23.44 24.58
N GLN A 232 28.89 23.72 23.95
CA GLN A 232 29.67 24.95 24.19
C GLN A 232 29.13 26.19 23.46
N ILE A 233 28.16 26.04 22.54
CA ILE A 233 27.55 27.14 21.79
C ILE A 233 26.30 27.68 22.52
N GLU A 234 25.88 27.05 23.62
CA GLU A 234 24.81 27.52 24.49
C GLU A 234 25.38 28.34 25.69
N VAL A 235 25.97 29.51 25.39
CA VAL A 235 26.16 30.66 26.29
C VAL A 235 25.94 31.95 25.51
#